data_AF-A0A967HDU2-F1
#
_entry.id   AF-A0A967HDU2-F1
#
_cell.length_a   1.000
_cell.length_b   1.000
_cell.length_c   1.000
_cell.angle_alpha   90.00
_cell.angle_beta   90.00
_cell.angle_gamma   90.00
#
_symmetry.space_group_name_H-M   'P 1'
#
loop_
_entity.id
_entity.type
_entity.pdbx_description
1 polymer ?
#
loop_
_entity_poly.entity_id
_entity_poly.type
_entity_poly.pdbx_seq_one_letter_code
_entity_poly.pdbx_strand_id
1 'polypeptide(L)' 'EHFRSSFQEGTTYTEKSKVEVICRDDSVDAIVSALMSAAHTGHPGDGIIIVSDVERVVKVRTGEEGPLALV' A
#
# COMPACT_ATOMS: atom_id res chain seq x y z
N GLU A 1 10.75 6.81 2.26
CA GLU A 1 11.53 6.33 1.10
C GLU A 1 10.75 6.62 -0.18
N HIS A 2 11.38 7.17 -1.21
CA HIS A 2 10.71 7.53 -2.47
C HIS A 2 10.44 6.27 -3.29
N PHE A 3 9.17 5.91 -3.44
CA PHE A 3 8.75 4.80 -4.30
C PHE A 3 8.97 5.18 -5.77
N ARG A 4 9.94 4.53 -6.44
CA ARG A 4 10.28 4.79 -7.85
C ARG A 4 9.59 3.75 -8.73
N SER A 5 8.50 4.11 -9.40
CA SER A 5 8.03 3.34 -10.56
C SER A 5 8.80 3.80 -11.78
N SER A 6 9.58 2.92 -12.39
CA SER A 6 10.37 3.22 -13.59
C SER A 6 9.46 3.55 -14.79
N PHE A 7 9.41 4.82 -15.17
CA PHE A 7 9.15 5.26 -16.55
C PHE A 7 10.45 5.94 -17.03
N GLN A 8 11.16 5.34 -17.99
CA GLN A 8 12.08 6.07 -18.88
C GLN A 8 11.18 6.60 -20.00
N GLU A 9 11.12 7.88 -20.34
CA GLU A 9 12.17 8.81 -20.72
C GLU A 9 11.65 10.25 -20.50
N GLY A 10 12.43 11.12 -19.86
CA GLY A 10 12.03 12.50 -19.52
C GLY A 10 11.94 12.74 -18.01
N THR A 11 12.85 13.57 -17.49
CA THR A 11 13.08 13.82 -16.06
C THR A 11 11.97 14.68 -15.42
N THR A 12 10.71 14.23 -15.48
CA THR A 12 9.60 14.87 -14.76
C THR A 12 9.19 13.97 -13.60
N TYR A 13 9.81 14.21 -12.45
CA TYR A 13 9.36 13.63 -11.20
C TYR A 13 8.00 14.23 -10.86
N THR A 14 6.96 13.39 -10.85
CA THR A 14 5.65 13.77 -10.32
C THR A 14 5.59 13.33 -8.87
N GLU A 15 5.25 14.23 -7.95
CA GLU A 15 5.04 13.86 -6.55
C GLU A 15 3.90 12.84 -6.44
N LYS A 16 4.15 11.74 -5.74
CA LYS A 16 3.18 10.67 -5.48
C LYS A 16 3.21 10.35 -4.00
N SER A 17 2.05 10.24 -3.38
CA SER A 17 1.92 9.73 -2.02
C SER A 17 2.04 8.21 -2.02
N LYS A 18 2.80 7.66 -1.08
CA LYS A 18 2.84 6.21 -0.81
C LYS A 18 1.94 5.92 0.38
N VAL A 19 0.99 5.01 0.22
CA VAL A 19 0.14 4.50 1.30
C VAL A 19 0.54 3.05 1.57
N GLU A 20 0.79 2.71 2.83
CA GLU A 20 1.15 1.36 3.26
C GLU A 20 0.14 0.90 4.31
N VAL A 21 -0.45 -0.27 4.08
CA VAL A 21 -1.48 -0.85 4.95
C VAL A 21 -1.08 -2.28 5.27
N ILE A 22 -0.98 -2.59 6.57
CA ILE A 22 -0.84 -3.96 7.05
C ILE A 22 -2.22 -4.41 7.50
N CYS A 23 -2.70 -5.52 6.95
CA CYS A 23 -4.04 -6.03 7.21
C CYS A 23 -4.02 -7.56 7.28
N ARG A 24 -5.15 -8.14 7.68
CA ARG A 24 -5.39 -9.58 7.59
C ARG A 24 -5.71 -9.96 6.15
N ASP A 25 -5.38 -11.19 5.78
CA ASP A 25 -5.62 -11.75 4.43
C ASP A 25 -7.08 -11.61 3.98
N ASP A 26 -8.02 -11.81 4.91
CA ASP A 26 -9.46 -11.70 4.66
C ASP A 26 -9.95 -10.30 4.28
N SER A 27 -9.11 -9.28 4.49
CA SER A 27 -9.42 -7.88 4.29
C SER A 27 -8.74 -7.29 3.04
N VAL A 28 -7.83 -8.04 2.41
CA VAL A 28 -7.02 -7.59 1.27
C VAL A 28 -7.90 -7.09 0.12
N ASP A 29 -8.85 -7.90 -0.34
CA ASP A 29 -9.70 -7.56 -1.49
C ASP A 29 -10.56 -6.31 -1.23
N ALA A 30 -11.10 -6.20 -0.01
CA ALA A 30 -11.90 -5.05 0.40
C ALA A 30 -11.07 -3.76 0.41
N ILE A 31 -9.83 -3.82 0.92
CA ILE A 31 -8.91 -2.68 0.95
C ILE A 31 -8.47 -2.28 -0.46
N VAL A 32 -8.09 -3.25 -1.30
CA VAL A 32 -7.71 -3.00 -2.70
C VAL A 32 -8.86 -2.32 -3.46
N SER A 33 -10.08 -2.83 -3.32
CA SER A 33 -11.26 -2.24 -3.96
C SER A 33 -11.53 -0.81 -3.46
N ALA A 34 -11.38 -0.56 -2.16
CA ALA A 34 -11.60 0.77 -1.58
C ALA A 34 -10.54 1.77 -2.07
N LEU A 35 -9.26 1.38 -2.08
CA LEU A 35 -8.16 2.22 -2.59
C LEU A 35 -8.31 2.50 -4.09
N MET A 36 -8.67 1.49 -4.88
CA MET A 36 -8.91 1.65 -6.31
C MET A 36 -10.05 2.65 -6.55
N SER A 37 -11.18 2.49 -5.86
CA SER A 37 -12.31 3.42 -6.01
C SER A 37 -11.99 4.85 -5.57
N ALA A 38 -11.16 5.03 -4.54
CA ALA A 38 -10.83 6.34 -4.00
C ALA A 38 -9.76 7.07 -4.82
N ALA A 39 -8.78 6.35 -5.37
CA ALA A 39 -7.64 6.91 -6.08
C ALA A 39 -7.84 6.99 -7.61
N HIS A 40 -8.87 6.33 -8.17
CA HIS A 40 -9.10 6.34 -9.60
C HIS A 40 -9.71 7.66 -10.08
N THR A 41 -8.96 8.37 -10.95
CA THR A 41 -9.42 9.60 -11.61
C THR A 41 -9.76 9.39 -13.09
N GLY A 42 -9.36 8.26 -13.66
CA GLY A 42 -9.51 7.97 -15.09
C GLY A 42 -8.38 8.53 -15.97
N HIS A 43 -7.38 9.19 -15.39
CA HIS A 43 -6.25 9.78 -16.11
C HIS A 43 -4.97 8.95 -15.95
N PRO A 44 -4.05 8.98 -16.93
CA PRO A 44 -2.73 8.37 -16.79
C PRO A 44 -2.01 8.90 -15.54
N GLY A 45 -1.51 7.98 -14.72
CA GLY A 45 -0.76 8.32 -13.50
C GLY A 45 -1.52 8.14 -12.19
N ASP A 46 -2.73 7.54 -12.19
CA ASP A 46 -3.47 7.14 -10.97
C ASP A 46 -2.64 6.24 -10.02
N GLY A 47 -1.58 5.60 -10.53
CA GLY A 47 -0.60 4.85 -9.74
C GLY A 47 -0.79 3.35 -9.84
N ILE A 48 -0.24 2.61 -8.87
CA ILE A 48 -0.31 1.15 -8.79
C ILE A 48 -0.53 0.73 -7.34
N ILE A 49 -1.34 -0.29 -7.13
CA ILE A 49 -1.49 -0.98 -5.86
C ILE A 49 -0.67 -2.27 -5.94
N ILE A 50 0.14 -2.54 -4.92
CA ILE A 50 0.95 -3.75 -4.82
C ILE A 50 0.55 -4.47 -3.54
N VAL A 51 0.30 -5.77 -3.65
CA VAL A 51 0.01 -6.66 -2.53
C VAL A 51 1.21 -7.56 -2.32
N SER A 52 1.68 -7.67 -1.08
CA SER A 52 2.79 -8.53 -0.68
C SER A 52 2.49 -9.14 0.69
N ASP A 53 2.84 -10.41 0.85
CA ASP A 53 2.65 -11.11 2.11
C ASP A 53 3.58 -10.56 3.20
N VAL A 54 3.08 -10.51 4.43
CA VAL A 54 3.84 -10.10 5.62
C VAL A 54 3.92 -11.29 6.56
N GLU A 55 5.09 -11.92 6.62
CA GLU A 55 5.30 -13.15 7.40
C GLU A 55 5.15 -12.93 8.92
N ARG A 56 5.45 -11.73 9.42
CA ARG A 56 5.41 -11.44 10.86
C ARG A 56 5.11 -9.98 11.14
N VAL A 57 4.21 -9.74 12.10
CA VAL A 57 3.86 -8.42 12.62
C VAL A 57 4.01 -8.45 14.14
N VAL A 58 4.63 -7.41 14.71
CA VAL A 58 4.85 -7.28 16.15
C VAL A 58 4.51 -5.87 16.61
N LYS A 59 3.67 -5.73 17.65
CA LYS A 59 3.32 -4.45 18.25
C LYS A 59 4.35 -4.08 19.31
N VAL A 60 5.19 -3.08 19.03
CA VAL A 60 6.34 -2.69 19.88
C VAL A 60 5.96 -2.47 21.35
N ARG A 61 4.80 -1.85 21.62
CA ARG A 61 4.39 -1.51 22.98
C ARG A 61 4.05 -2.73 23.84
N THR A 62 3.40 -3.74 23.26
CA THR A 62 2.82 -4.87 24.01
C THR A 62 3.54 -6.19 23.74
N GLY A 63 4.32 -6.28 22.66
CA GLY A 63 4.91 -7.53 22.18
C GLY A 63 3.90 -8.47 21.52
N GLU A 64 2.64 -8.05 21.32
CA GLU A 64 1.63 -8.85 20.63
C GLU A 64 2.05 -9.11 19.18
N GLU A 65 1.80 -10.32 18.69
CA GLU A 65 2.17 -10.74 17.34
C GLU A 65 0.96 -11.12 16.48
N GLY A 66 1.17 -11.15 15.16
CA GLY A 66 0.16 -11.59 14.18
C GLY A 66 -1.10 -10.73 14.23
N PRO A 67 -2.31 -11.31 14.15
CA PRO A 67 -3.56 -10.55 14.17
C PRO A 67 -3.74 -9.68 15.42
N LEU A 68 -3.21 -10.08 16.58
CA LEU A 68 -3.28 -9.27 17.81
C LEU A 68 -2.43 -8.00 17.72
N ALA A 69 -1.41 -8.01 16.87
CA ALA A 69 -0.61 -6.82 16.60
C ALA A 69 -1.38 -5.75 15.81
N LEU A 70 -2.47 -6.14 15.12
CA LEU A 70 -3.26 -5.26 14.23
C LEU A 70 -4.48 -4.60 14.92
N VAL A 71 -4.77 -4.96 16.17
CA VAL A 71 -5.92 -4.45 16.95
C VAL A 71 -5.54 -3.38 17.97
#